data_AF-A0A2L2TEA4-F1
#
_entry.id   AF-A0A2L2TEA4-F1
#
_cell.length_a   1.000
_cell.length_b   1.000
_cell.length_c   1.000
_cell.angle_alpha   90.00
_cell.angle_beta   90.00
_cell.angle_gamma   90.00
#
_symmetry.space_group_name_H-M   'P 1'
#
loop_
_entity.id
_entity.type
_entity.pdbx_description
1 polymer ?
#
loop_
_entity_poly.entity_id
_entity_poly.type
_entity_poly.pdbx_seq_one_letter_code
_entity_poly.pdbx_strand_id
1 'polypeptide(L)'
;MSDKTTEPRGDHVLWAYRRLKDPASKNYCDKINGMLDKTCTWCKAKREVGTLAVDRTRHIMGELVGKTADGVEVWEYNKDGHSTKL
;
A
#
# COMPACT_ATOMS: atom_id res chain seq x y z
N MET A 1 -12.42 6.70 14.08
CA MET A 1 -13.03 6.37 12.78
C MET A 1 -11.98 6.61 11.72
N SER A 2 -11.45 5.61 11.04
CA SER A 2 -10.53 5.80 9.91
C SER A 2 -11.33 6.26 8.68
N ASP A 3 -10.80 7.24 7.92
CA ASP A 3 -11.53 7.76 6.75
C ASP A 3 -11.08 7.02 5.49
N LYS A 4 -12.06 6.46 4.78
CA LYS A 4 -11.87 5.80 3.49
C LYS A 4 -12.02 6.82 2.38
N THR A 5 -11.13 6.77 1.40
CA THR A 5 -11.13 7.70 0.27
C THR A 5 -10.67 7.02 -1.01
N THR A 6 -11.26 7.43 -2.13
CA THR A 6 -10.79 7.09 -3.47
C THR A 6 -9.74 8.06 -4.00
N GLU A 7 -9.53 9.18 -3.31
CA GLU A 7 -8.55 10.20 -3.63
C GLU A 7 -7.33 10.01 -2.74
N PRO A 8 -6.18 9.57 -3.28
CA PRO A 8 -4.97 9.45 -2.48
C PRO A 8 -4.56 10.79 -1.87
N ARG A 9 -4.09 10.77 -0.62
CA ARG A 9 -3.53 11.98 0.01
C ARG A 9 -2.31 12.46 -0.77
N GLY A 10 -2.02 13.76 -0.73
CA GLY A 10 -0.88 14.34 -1.45
C GLY A 10 0.49 13.81 -1.01
N ASP A 11 0.60 13.30 0.22
CA ASP A 11 1.80 12.63 0.74
C ASP A 11 1.88 11.13 0.38
N HIS A 12 0.82 10.55 -0.21
CA HIS A 12 0.79 9.16 -0.67
C HIS A 12 1.43 9.01 -2.04
N VAL A 13 2.74 8.79 -2.01
CA VAL A 13 3.56 8.71 -3.23
C VAL A 13 4.22 7.35 -3.43
N LEU A 14 4.22 6.49 -2.41
CA LEU A 14 4.83 5.18 -2.42
C LEU A 14 3.85 4.12 -1.93
N TRP A 15 4.07 2.86 -2.31
CA TRP A 15 3.34 1.73 -1.74
C TRP A 15 4.25 0.54 -1.47
N ALA A 16 3.92 -0.25 -0.45
CA ALA A 16 4.64 -1.45 -0.08
C ALA A 16 3.72 -2.67 -0.06
N TYR A 17 4.22 -3.80 -0.55
CA TYR A 17 3.49 -5.06 -0.53
C TYR A 17 3.87 -5.84 0.72
N ARG A 18 2.92 -6.38 1.49
CA ARG A 18 3.21 -7.17 2.70
C ARG A 18 2.65 -8.58 2.61
N ARG A 19 2.85 -9.27 1.47
CA ARG A 19 2.57 -10.71 1.37
C ARG A 19 3.83 -11.51 1.05
N LEU A 20 3.78 -12.79 1.40
CA LEU A 20 4.77 -13.78 1.01
C LEU A 20 4.86 -13.81 -0.51
N LYS A 21 6.09 -13.81 -1.04
CA LYS A 21 6.37 -13.84 -2.49
C LYS A 21 5.77 -15.09 -3.17
N ASP A 22 5.62 -16.18 -2.43
CA ASP A 22 5.05 -17.46 -2.83
C ASP A 22 4.57 -18.17 -1.54
N PRO A 23 3.42 -18.88 -1.50
CA PRO A 23 3.03 -19.71 -0.36
C PRO A 23 4.10 -20.72 0.10
N ALA A 24 5.03 -21.12 -0.77
CA ALA A 24 6.19 -21.95 -0.44
C ALA A 24 7.45 -21.15 -0.02
N SER A 25 7.45 -19.82 -0.21
CA SER A 25 8.58 -18.93 0.09
C SER A 25 8.44 -18.31 1.48
N LYS A 26 9.51 -18.38 2.27
CA LYS A 26 9.64 -17.62 3.54
C LYS A 26 10.00 -16.14 3.32
N ASN A 27 10.22 -15.72 2.08
CA ASN A 27 10.68 -14.36 1.75
C ASN A 27 9.49 -13.44 1.46
N TYR A 28 9.34 -12.42 2.30
CA TYR A 28 8.47 -11.27 2.06
C TYR A 28 9.06 -10.39 0.96
N CYS A 29 8.22 -9.79 0.12
CA CYS A 29 8.68 -8.70 -0.72
C CYS A 29 8.64 -7.41 0.10
N ASP A 30 9.80 -6.92 0.53
CA ASP A 30 9.96 -5.69 1.32
C ASP A 30 10.11 -4.43 0.44
N LYS A 31 9.86 -4.55 -0.87
CA LYS A 31 10.08 -3.47 -1.83
C LYS A 31 8.96 -2.45 -1.78
N ILE A 32 9.40 -1.19 -1.74
CA ILE A 32 8.58 -0.01 -1.89
C ILE A 32 8.60 0.41 -3.36
N ASN A 33 7.45 0.70 -3.93
CA ASN A 33 7.27 1.08 -5.33
C ASN A 33 6.61 2.46 -5.42
N GLY A 34 6.77 3.16 -6.54
CA GLY A 34 6.10 4.43 -6.76
C GLY A 34 4.59 4.26 -6.91
N MET A 35 3.80 5.25 -6.52
CA MET A 35 2.34 5.20 -6.68
C MET A 35 1.88 5.12 -8.15
N LEU A 36 2.73 5.53 -9.10
CA LEU A 36 2.50 5.34 -10.53
C LEU A 36 2.70 3.89 -10.98
N ASP A 37 3.48 3.10 -10.24
CA ASP A 37 3.74 1.70 -10.55
C ASP A 37 2.56 0.85 -10.05
N LYS A 38 1.86 0.17 -10.96
CA LYS A 38 0.77 -0.76 -10.59
C LYS A 38 1.28 -2.16 -10.23
N THR A 39 2.55 -2.44 -10.51
CA THR A 39 3.19 -3.75 -10.35
C THR A 39 4.52 -3.57 -9.64
N CYS A 40 4.79 -4.41 -8.65
CA CYS A 40 6.07 -4.39 -7.98
C CYS A 40 7.19 -4.75 -8.96
N THR A 41 8.22 -3.90 -9.03
CA THR A 41 9.34 -4.09 -9.97
C THR A 41 10.15 -5.34 -9.68
N TRP A 42 10.14 -5.81 -8.42
CA TRP A 42 10.91 -6.96 -7.95
C TRP A 42 10.13 -8.27 -8.00
N CYS A 43 9.02 -8.38 -7.26
CA CYS A 43 8.26 -9.63 -7.16
C CYS A 43 7.17 -9.79 -8.23
N LYS A 44 6.94 -8.76 -9.06
CA LYS A 44 5.92 -8.73 -10.12
C LYS A 44 4.47 -8.84 -9.62
N ALA A 45 4.24 -8.76 -8.30
CA ALA A 45 2.90 -8.70 -7.74
C ALA A 45 2.22 -7.37 -8.09
N LYS A 46 0.91 -7.42 -8.35
CA LYS A 46 0.09 -6.24 -8.60
C LYS A 46 -0.26 -5.54 -7.29
N ARG A 47 -0.51 -4.24 -7.35
CA ARG A 47 -1.10 -3.49 -6.24
C ARG A 47 -2.54 -3.92 -6.03
N GLU A 48 -2.81 -4.51 -4.87
CA GLU A 48 -4.08 -5.14 -4.51
C GLU A 48 -4.45 -4.87 -3.05
N VAL A 49 -5.67 -5.24 -2.65
CA VAL A 49 -6.17 -5.09 -1.27
C VAL A 49 -5.17 -5.73 -0.29
N GLY A 50 -4.80 -4.98 0.75
CA GLY A 50 -3.68 -5.33 1.63
C GLY A 50 -2.38 -4.58 1.36
N THR A 51 -2.33 -3.78 0.30
CA THR A 51 -1.16 -2.95 -0.01
C THR A 51 -1.06 -1.78 0.95
N LEU A 52 0.13 -1.49 1.46
CA LEU A 52 0.38 -0.41 2.39
C LEU A 52 0.62 0.91 1.64
N ALA A 53 -0.02 1.97 2.10
CA ALA A 53 0.23 3.34 1.68
C ALA A 53 1.45 3.90 2.40
N VAL A 54 2.39 4.45 1.64
CA VAL A 54 3.69 4.89 2.14
C VAL A 54 4.00 6.31 1.68
N ASP A 55 4.53 7.13 2.58
CA ASP A 55 4.92 8.50 2.26
C ASP A 55 6.36 8.59 1.68
N ARG A 56 6.83 9.81 1.40
CA ARG A 56 8.22 10.03 0.92
C ARG A 56 9.29 9.63 1.95
N THR A 57 8.96 9.64 3.24
CA THR A 57 9.87 9.29 4.34
C THR A 57 9.91 7.78 4.62
N ARG A 58 9.16 6.99 3.84
CA ARG A 58 8.97 5.54 3.98
C ARG A 58 8.13 5.16 5.20
N HIS A 59 7.28 6.07 5.65
CA HIS A 59 6.34 5.83 6.73
C HIS A 59 5.06 5.19 6.21
N ILE A 60 4.62 4.10 6.84
CA ILE A 60 3.30 3.52 6.59
C ILE A 60 2.24 4.42 7.21
N MET A 61 1.27 4.82 6.39
CA MET A 61 0.22 5.75 6.81
C MET A 61 -1.19 5.28 6.46
N GLY A 62 -1.32 4.09 5.86
CA GLY A 62 -2.61 3.53 5.52
C GLY A 62 -2.51 2.23 4.73
N GLU A 63 -3.65 1.78 4.22
CA GLU A 63 -3.79 0.53 3.49
C GLU A 63 -4.85 0.64 2.38
N LEU A 64 -4.65 -0.11 1.30
CA LEU A 64 -5.63 -0.32 0.24
C LEU A 64 -6.66 -1.34 0.75
N VAL A 65 -7.86 -0.87 1.04
CA VAL A 65 -8.91 -1.69 1.67
C VAL A 65 -9.95 -2.20 0.69
N GLY A 66 -9.97 -1.67 -0.53
CA GLY A 66 -10.93 -2.10 -1.54
C GLY A 66 -10.75 -1.45 -2.89
N LYS A 67 -11.69 -1.77 -3.78
CA LYS A 67 -11.89 -1.08 -5.06
C LYS A 67 -13.38 -0.82 -5.25
N THR A 68 -13.74 0.30 -5.88
CA THR A 68 -15.11 0.57 -6.30
C THR A 68 -15.53 -0.36 -7.44
N ALA A 69 -16.81 -0.33 -7.81
CA ALA A 69 -17.31 -1.10 -8.97
C ALA A 69 -16.57 -0.74 -10.28
N ASP A 70 -16.15 0.52 -10.42
CA ASP A 70 -15.36 1.02 -11.56
C ASP A 70 -13.85 0.70 -11.45
N GLY A 71 -13.45 -0.04 -10.41
CA GLY A 71 -12.06 -0.43 -10.19
C GLY A 71 -11.17 0.66 -9.57
N VAL A 72 -11.75 1.76 -9.08
CA VAL A 72 -11.02 2.84 -8.40
C VAL A 72 -10.58 2.36 -7.02
N GLU A 73 -9.30 2.55 -6.68
CA GLU A 73 -8.71 2.12 -5.42
C GLU A 73 -9.29 2.89 -4.22
N VAL A 74 -9.68 2.18 -3.16
CA VAL A 74 -10.20 2.76 -1.92
C VAL A 74 -9.16 2.58 -0.81
N TRP A 75 -8.61 3.70 -0.35
CA TRP A 75 -7.57 3.75 0.67
C TRP A 75 -8.13 4.15 2.02
N GLU A 76 -7.63 3.52 3.07
CA GLU A 76 -7.92 3.88 4.45
C GLU A 76 -6.63 4.37 5.11
N TYR A 77 -6.64 5.60 5.61
CA TYR A 77 -5.46 6.19 6.27
C TYR A 77 -5.59 6.16 7.79
N ASN A 78 -4.45 5.94 8.44
CA ASN A 78 -4.32 5.98 9.89
C ASN A 78 -4.62 7.41 10.36
N LYS A 79 -5.59 7.57 11.27
CA LYS A 79 -5.80 8.85 11.94
C LYS A 79 -4.72 9.03 13.00
N ASP A 80 -3.91 10.07 12.79
CA ASP A 80 -2.90 10.61 13.70
C ASP A 80 -1.71 9.69 14.06
N GLY A 81 -0.56 9.96 13.44
CA GLY A 81 0.78 9.92 14.06
C GLY A 81 1.32 8.61 14.62
N HIS A 82 0.54 7.53 14.68
CA HIS A 82 0.99 6.25 15.20
C HIS A 82 1.73 5.45 14.12
N SER A 83 2.97 5.90 13.98
CA SER A 83 4.12 5.25 13.41
C SER A 83 4.16 3.75 13.72
N THR A 84 3.82 2.92 12.74
CA THR A 84 4.26 1.54 12.71
C THR A 84 5.59 1.50 11.96
N LYS A 85 6.70 1.39 12.71
CA LYS A 85 8.00 1.11 12.09
C LYS A 85 7.90 -0.25 11.40
N LEU A 86 8.40 -0.31 10.16
CA LEU A 86 8.54 -1.52 9.36
C LEU A 86 9.39 -2.57 10.08
#